data_AF-A0A2R2MS76-F1
#
_entry.id   AF-A0A2R2MS76-F1
#
_cell.length_a   1.000
_cell.length_b   1.000
_cell.length_c   1.000
_cell.angle_alpha   90.00
_cell.angle_beta   90.00
_cell.angle_gamma   90.00
#
_symmetry.space_group_name_H-M   'P 1'
#
loop_
_entity.id
_entity.type
_entity.pdbx_description
1 polymer ?
#
loop_
_entity_poly.entity_id
_entity_poly.type
_entity_poly.pdbx_seq_one_letter_code
_entity_poly.pdbx_strand_id
1 'polypeptide(L)'
;MADLDGNGLLSRSEFNLYNVRTSGEEVADEEWEVVEDNVEIKKGELTRKGFVDLNQMEADDNEGDTEDLWVTLQSMGYNKELILDEACPFLMEVYTEDCSDAELRVTGIKDGGSALDSAVCQSVVSKVG
;
A
#
# COMPACT_ATOMS: atom_id res chain seq x y z
N MET A 1 2.52 1.13 -6.41
CA MET A 1 2.87 0.08 -5.44
C MET A 1 1.64 -0.67 -4.96
N ALA A 2 0.49 0.01 -4.80
CA ALA A 2 -0.74 -0.62 -4.33
C ALA A 2 -1.67 -1.10 -5.46
N ASP A 3 -1.48 -0.67 -6.71
CA ASP A 3 -2.14 -1.23 -7.91
C ASP A 3 -1.51 -2.61 -8.19
N LEU A 4 -2.16 -3.66 -7.70
CA LEU A 4 -1.69 -5.05 -7.72
C LEU A 4 -2.14 -5.80 -8.99
N ASP A 5 -3.27 -5.40 -9.57
CA ASP A 5 -3.76 -5.98 -10.83
C ASP A 5 -3.23 -5.26 -12.08
N GLY A 6 -2.61 -4.09 -11.91
CA GLY A 6 -1.99 -3.30 -12.97
C GLY A 6 -2.99 -2.56 -13.86
N ASN A 7 -4.22 -2.37 -13.40
CA ASN A 7 -5.30 -1.77 -14.20
C ASN A 7 -5.22 -0.22 -14.24
N GLY A 8 -4.34 0.39 -13.44
CA GLY A 8 -4.13 1.84 -13.35
C GLY A 8 -5.09 2.57 -12.41
N LEU A 9 -5.89 1.84 -11.65
CA LEU A 9 -6.79 2.28 -10.60
C LEU A 9 -6.40 1.59 -9.28
N LEU A 10 -7.04 1.99 -8.20
CA LEU A 10 -6.89 1.38 -6.88
C LEU A 10 -8.27 0.95 -6.39
N SER A 11 -8.54 -0.34 -6.40
CA SER A 11 -9.71 -0.90 -5.74
C SER A 11 -9.67 -0.62 -4.23
N ARG A 12 -10.83 -0.74 -3.56
CA ARG A 12 -10.88 -0.58 -2.10
C ARG A 12 -9.94 -1.53 -1.37
N SER A 13 -9.80 -2.77 -1.84
CA SER A 13 -8.88 -3.75 -1.26
C SER A 13 -7.41 -3.33 -1.39
N GLU A 14 -7.04 -2.77 -2.53
CA GLU A 14 -5.70 -2.23 -2.78
C GLU A 14 -5.43 -0.95 -1.99
N PHE A 15 -6.43 -0.08 -1.90
CA PHE A 15 -6.38 1.10 -1.04
C PHE A 15 -6.24 0.71 0.44
N ASN A 16 -6.91 -0.36 0.89
CA ASN A 16 -6.76 -0.86 2.24
C ASN A 16 -5.31 -1.32 2.53
N LEU A 17 -4.62 -1.93 1.55
CA LEU A 17 -3.20 -2.28 1.71
C LEU A 17 -2.32 -1.05 1.84
N TYR A 18 -2.63 0.01 1.10
CA TYR A 18 -2.00 1.31 1.28
C TYR A 18 -2.25 1.85 2.69
N ASN A 19 -3.51 1.88 3.15
CA ASN A 19 -3.91 2.39 4.46
C ASN A 19 -3.22 1.63 5.60
N VAL A 20 -3.28 0.29 5.59
CA VAL A 20 -2.60 -0.54 6.61
C VAL A 20 -1.10 -0.26 6.64
N ARG A 21 -0.48 0.05 5.50
CA ARG A 21 0.94 0.36 5.44
C ARG A 21 1.28 1.75 5.99
N THR A 22 0.41 2.74 5.81
CA THR A 22 0.69 4.14 6.19
C THR A 22 0.17 4.49 7.58
N SER A 23 -0.96 3.92 8.01
CA SER A 23 -1.60 4.17 9.31
C SER A 23 -1.54 2.98 10.27
N GLY A 24 -1.34 1.76 9.77
CA GLY A 24 -1.42 0.52 10.56
C GLY A 24 -2.84 -0.07 10.68
N GLU A 25 -3.84 0.63 10.18
CA GLU A 25 -5.27 0.30 10.35
C GLU A 25 -5.95 -0.03 9.02
N GLU A 26 -7.01 -0.83 9.08
CA GLU A 26 -7.84 -1.09 7.90
C GLU A 26 -8.77 0.10 7.65
N VAL A 27 -9.05 0.38 6.38
CA VAL A 27 -9.97 1.46 5.99
C VAL A 27 -11.41 1.09 6.36
N ALA A 28 -12.01 1.89 7.24
CA ALA A 28 -13.41 1.74 7.60
C ALA A 28 -14.34 2.09 6.43
N ASP A 29 -15.59 1.61 6.48
CA ASP A 29 -16.60 1.98 5.46
C ASP A 29 -16.78 3.50 5.38
N GLU A 30 -16.88 4.17 6.53
CA GLU A 30 -17.06 5.62 6.63
C GLU A 30 -15.86 6.40 6.06
N GLU A 31 -14.63 5.90 6.27
CA GLU A 31 -13.42 6.52 5.71
C GLU A 31 -13.37 6.34 4.18
N TRP A 32 -13.80 5.18 3.68
CA TRP A 32 -13.90 4.94 2.25
C TRP A 32 -14.95 5.83 1.59
N GLU A 33 -16.11 6.03 2.22
CA GLU A 33 -17.13 6.98 1.75
C GLU A 33 -16.57 8.40 1.61
N VAL A 34 -15.75 8.83 2.58
CA VAL A 34 -15.05 10.13 2.48
C VAL A 34 -14.12 10.18 1.27
N VAL A 35 -13.38 9.12 0.98
CA VAL A 35 -12.54 9.05 -0.23
C VAL A 35 -13.40 9.14 -1.49
N GLU A 36 -14.51 8.40 -1.57
CA GLU A 36 -15.39 8.42 -2.73
C GLU A 36 -16.02 9.79 -3.00
N ASP A 37 -16.34 10.55 -1.95
CA ASP A 37 -16.97 11.86 -2.04
C ASP A 37 -15.99 12.99 -2.38
N ASN A 38 -14.71 12.85 -2.03
CA ASN A 38 -13.75 13.97 -2.09
C ASN A 38 -12.77 13.90 -3.26
N VAL A 39 -12.53 12.72 -3.83
CA VAL A 39 -11.51 12.55 -4.88
C VAL A 39 -12.03 11.79 -6.11
N GLU A 40 -11.25 11.83 -7.20
CA GLU A 40 -11.67 11.23 -8.47
C GLU A 40 -11.66 9.69 -8.41
N ILE A 41 -12.87 9.11 -8.40
CA ILE A 41 -13.15 7.68 -8.54
C ILE A 41 -13.62 7.34 -9.97
N LYS A 42 -13.19 6.19 -10.48
CA LYS A 42 -13.65 5.62 -11.76
C LYS A 42 -14.00 4.15 -11.56
N LYS A 43 -15.23 3.76 -11.93
CA LYS A 43 -15.74 2.38 -11.76
C LYS A 43 -15.69 1.86 -10.31
N GLY A 44 -15.80 2.75 -9.32
CA GLY A 44 -15.69 2.38 -7.90
C GLY A 44 -14.25 2.21 -7.41
N GLU A 45 -13.25 2.63 -8.20
CA GLU A 45 -11.84 2.52 -7.86
C GLU A 45 -11.16 3.89 -7.96
N LEU A 46 -10.22 4.14 -7.06
CA LEU A 46 -9.51 5.40 -6.96
C LEU A 46 -8.55 5.58 -8.15
N THR A 47 -8.66 6.71 -8.84
CA THR A 47 -7.76 7.00 -9.97
C THR A 47 -6.39 7.48 -9.48
N ARG A 48 -5.37 7.44 -10.35
CA ARG A 48 -4.07 8.08 -10.06
C ARG A 48 -4.21 9.56 -9.68
N LYS A 49 -5.11 10.29 -10.36
CA LYS A 49 -5.37 11.69 -10.04
C LYS A 49 -5.99 11.82 -8.64
N GLY A 50 -7.03 11.04 -8.36
CA GLY A 50 -7.66 11.02 -7.05
C GLY A 50 -6.69 10.67 -5.91
N PHE A 51 -5.77 9.73 -6.14
CA PHE A 51 -4.72 9.39 -5.17
C PHE A 51 -3.78 10.56 -4.88
N VAL A 52 -3.38 11.33 -5.91
CA VAL A 52 -2.58 12.54 -5.72
C VAL A 52 -3.39 13.62 -5.00
N ASP A 53 -4.65 13.81 -5.37
CA ASP A 53 -5.54 14.78 -4.72
C ASP A 53 -5.72 14.43 -3.23
N LEU A 54 -5.82 13.15 -2.87
CA LEU A 54 -5.91 12.68 -1.48
C LEU A 54 -4.67 13.06 -0.66
N ASN A 55 -3.47 12.80 -1.19
CA ASN A 55 -2.22 13.18 -0.52
C ASN A 55 -2.04 14.70 -0.45
N GLN A 56 -2.59 15.44 -1.42
CA GLN A 56 -2.61 16.90 -1.38
C GLN A 56 -3.54 17.41 -0.26
N MET A 57 -4.70 16.77 -0.04
CA MET A 57 -5.57 17.10 1.08
C MET A 57 -4.87 16.90 2.43
N GLU A 58 -4.11 15.81 2.58
CA GLU A 58 -3.26 15.56 3.77
C GLU A 58 -2.16 16.63 3.91
N ALA A 59 -1.55 17.06 2.81
CA ALA A 59 -0.55 18.13 2.80
C ALA A 59 -1.09 19.49 3.24
N ASP A 60 -2.35 19.77 2.85
CA ASP A 60 -3.03 21.04 3.11
C ASP A 60 -3.75 21.04 4.46
N ASP A 61 -3.87 19.88 5.13
CA ASP A 61 -4.46 19.75 6.45
C ASP A 61 -3.60 20.45 7.52
N ASN A 62 -4.20 20.72 8.68
CA ASN A 62 -3.54 21.33 9.83
C ASN A 62 -2.73 22.60 9.49
N GLU A 63 -3.33 23.50 8.70
CA GLU A 63 -2.72 24.76 8.23
C GLU A 63 -1.47 24.57 7.34
N GLY A 64 -1.38 23.43 6.63
CA GLY A 64 -0.25 23.10 5.77
C GLY A 64 0.92 22.44 6.51
N ASP A 65 0.65 21.87 7.68
CA ASP A 65 1.65 21.08 8.41
C ASP A 65 1.81 19.69 7.77
N THR A 66 2.94 19.51 7.09
CA THR A 66 3.23 18.28 6.33
C THR A 66 3.80 17.14 7.16
N GLU A 67 3.87 17.25 8.49
CA GLU A 67 4.44 16.19 9.34
C GLU A 67 3.76 14.82 9.11
N ASP A 68 2.42 14.80 9.04
CA ASP A 68 1.65 13.59 8.82
C ASP A 68 1.88 13.01 7.42
N LEU A 69 1.87 13.85 6.38
CA LEU A 69 2.21 13.41 5.02
C LEU A 69 3.61 12.81 4.93
N TRP A 70 4.57 13.34 5.70
CA TRP A 70 5.91 12.77 5.75
C TRP A 70 5.95 11.38 6.38
N VAL A 71 5.12 11.11 7.39
CA VAL A 71 4.95 9.76 7.96
C VAL A 71 4.40 8.82 6.89
N THR A 72 3.38 9.26 6.14
CA THR A 72 2.80 8.51 5.01
C THR A 72 3.87 8.16 3.95
N LEU A 73 4.62 9.15 3.46
CA LEU A 73 5.65 8.96 2.44
C LEU A 73 6.79 8.04 2.92
N GLN A 74 7.24 8.20 4.16
CA GLN A 74 8.27 7.34 4.74
C GLN A 74 7.79 5.90 4.89
N SER A 75 6.54 5.68 5.31
CA SER A 75 5.92 4.36 5.37
C SER A 75 5.80 3.69 3.99
N MET A 76 5.66 4.48 2.92
CA MET A 76 5.74 3.97 1.54
C MET A 76 7.17 3.64 1.09
N GLY A 77 8.19 4.08 1.84
CA GLY A 77 9.60 3.81 1.60
C GLY A 77 10.37 4.95 0.94
N TYR A 78 9.83 6.18 0.95
CA TYR A 78 10.54 7.37 0.46
C TYR A 78 11.35 8.05 1.56
N ASN A 79 12.55 8.53 1.21
CA ASN A 79 13.32 9.41 2.07
C ASN A 79 12.95 10.90 1.88
N LYS A 80 13.63 11.79 2.61
CA LYS A 80 13.38 13.25 2.57
C LYS A 80 13.76 13.92 1.24
N GLU A 81 14.48 13.22 0.36
CA GLU A 81 14.76 13.66 -1.01
C GLU A 81 13.72 13.14 -2.02
N LEU A 82 12.66 12.49 -1.54
CA LEU A 82 11.62 11.81 -2.35
C LEU A 82 12.21 10.70 -3.24
N ILE A 83 13.32 10.11 -2.81
CA ILE A 83 13.89 8.92 -3.43
C ILE A 83 13.32 7.70 -2.71
N LEU A 84 12.87 6.71 -3.48
CA LEU A 84 12.42 5.43 -2.95
C LEU A 84 13.65 4.55 -2.64
N ASP A 85 14.06 4.50 -1.37
CA ASP A 85 15.26 3.77 -0.91
C ASP A 85 14.95 2.65 0.08
N GLU A 86 13.75 2.64 0.67
CA GLU A 86 13.29 1.60 1.61
C GLU A 86 12.22 0.67 0.99
N ALA A 87 12.00 0.74 -0.33
CA ALA A 87 11.13 -0.17 -1.05
C ALA A 87 11.64 -0.46 -2.48
N CYS A 88 11.33 -1.67 -2.98
CA CYS A 88 11.70 -2.11 -4.32
C CYS A 88 10.46 -2.69 -5.02
N PRO A 89 9.77 -1.92 -5.88
CA PRO A 89 8.68 -2.44 -6.70
C PRO A 89 9.21 -3.51 -7.65
N PHE A 90 8.54 -4.65 -7.73
CA PHE A 90 8.89 -5.74 -8.65
C PHE A 90 7.64 -6.27 -9.35
N LEU A 91 7.84 -6.87 -10.51
CA LEU A 91 6.83 -7.63 -11.24
C LEU A 91 7.19 -9.11 -11.16
N MET A 92 6.22 -9.95 -10.83
CA MET A 92 6.40 -11.40 -10.77
C MET A 92 5.44 -12.07 -11.75
N GLU A 93 5.99 -12.88 -12.66
CA GLU A 93 5.23 -13.75 -13.55
C GLU A 93 5.42 -15.19 -13.07
N VAL A 94 4.33 -15.86 -12.70
CA VAL A 94 4.36 -17.24 -12.18
C VAL A 94 3.83 -18.18 -13.26
N TYR A 95 4.63 -19.18 -13.60
CA TYR A 95 4.27 -20.22 -14.56
C TYR A 95 4.09 -21.55 -13.85
N THR A 96 3.02 -22.27 -14.20
CA THR A 96 2.74 -23.62 -13.68
C THR A 96 2.65 -24.61 -14.83
N GLU A 97 3.38 -25.72 -14.74
CA GLU A 97 3.21 -26.87 -15.62
C GLU A 97 2.31 -27.90 -14.91
N ASP A 98 1.48 -28.63 -15.67
CA ASP A 98 0.60 -29.70 -15.19
C ASP A 98 -0.45 -29.31 -14.12
N CYS A 99 -0.86 -28.04 -14.07
CA CYS A 99 -1.96 -27.56 -13.25
C CYS A 99 -2.92 -26.69 -14.09
N SER A 100 -4.14 -27.17 -14.34
CA SER A 100 -5.14 -26.45 -15.16
C SER A 100 -5.81 -25.28 -14.45
N ASP A 101 -5.82 -25.30 -13.11
CA ASP A 101 -6.62 -24.42 -12.26
C ASP A 101 -5.77 -23.73 -11.19
N ALA A 102 -4.53 -23.37 -11.55
CA ALA A 102 -3.66 -22.63 -10.65
C ALA A 102 -4.21 -21.21 -10.40
N GLU A 103 -4.40 -20.85 -9.13
CA GLU A 103 -4.84 -19.52 -8.72
C GLU A 103 -3.75 -18.87 -7.87
N LEU A 104 -3.24 -17.73 -8.33
CA LEU A 104 -2.35 -16.90 -7.52
C LEU A 104 -3.21 -16.04 -6.61
N ARG A 105 -3.08 -16.25 -5.29
CA ARG A 105 -3.75 -15.43 -4.28
C ARG A 105 -2.73 -14.62 -3.50
N VAL A 106 -2.95 -13.31 -3.44
CA VAL A 106 -2.21 -12.42 -2.54
C VAL A 106 -2.90 -12.47 -1.18
N THR A 107 -2.27 -13.10 -0.20
CA THR A 107 -2.70 -13.03 1.21
C THR A 107 -2.09 -11.76 1.81
N GLY A 108 -2.89 -10.96 2.53
CA GLY A 108 -2.52 -9.59 2.92
C GLY A 108 -1.29 -9.51 3.84
N ILE A 109 -0.87 -8.29 4.18
CA ILE A 109 0.33 -8.01 5.00
C ILE A 109 0.29 -8.72 6.38
N LYS A 110 -0.91 -8.92 6.95
CA LYS A 110 -1.11 -9.56 8.26
C LYS A 110 -1.20 -11.10 8.20
N ASP A 111 -1.28 -11.70 7.00
CA ASP A 111 -1.54 -13.14 6.83
C ASP A 111 -0.27 -14.00 6.79
N GLY A 112 0.92 -13.39 6.81
CA GLY A 112 2.19 -14.12 6.85
C GLY A 112 2.32 -15.05 8.07
N GLY A 113 1.52 -14.78 9.11
CA GLY A 113 1.45 -15.57 10.33
C GLY A 113 2.80 -15.71 11.04
N SER A 114 2.87 -16.66 11.97
CA SER A 114 4.08 -16.90 12.76
C SER A 114 5.29 -17.30 11.92
N ALA A 115 5.08 -17.83 10.70
CA ALA A 115 6.16 -18.21 9.80
C ALA A 115 6.87 -16.97 9.21
N LEU A 116 6.11 -15.98 8.75
CA LEU A 116 6.68 -14.71 8.28
C LEU A 116 7.32 -13.94 9.44
N ASP A 117 6.66 -13.88 10.61
CA ASP A 117 7.22 -13.26 11.81
C ASP A 117 8.55 -13.89 12.22
N SER A 118 8.62 -15.23 12.22
CA SER A 118 9.84 -15.97 12.53
C SER A 118 10.95 -15.70 11.52
N ALA A 119 10.63 -15.68 10.22
CA ALA A 119 11.59 -15.40 9.16
C ALA A 119 12.14 -13.96 9.27
N VAL A 120 11.28 -12.98 9.54
CA VAL A 120 11.65 -11.58 9.76
C VAL A 120 12.58 -11.47 10.98
N CYS A 121 12.21 -12.05 12.11
CA CYS A 121 13.01 -12.05 13.33
C CYS A 121 14.39 -12.69 13.11
N GLN A 122 14.45 -13.84 12.42
CA GLN A 122 15.71 -14.50 12.10
C GLN A 122 16.62 -13.64 11.21
N SER A 123 16.06 -12.93 10.23
CA SER A 123 16.84 -12.05 9.33
C SER A 123 17.50 -10.87 10.05
N VAL A 124 16.86 -10.36 11.10
CA VAL A 124 17.40 -9.26 11.94
C VAL A 124 18.50 -9.79 12.84
N VAL A 125 18.27 -10.94 13.49
CA VAL A 125 19.25 -11.56 14.40
C VAL A 125 20.52 -11.98 13.67
N SER A 126 20.41 -12.46 12.42
CA SER A 126 21.55 -12.89 11.61
C SER A 126 22.39 -11.74 11.03
N LYS A 127 21.92 -10.49 11.08
CA LYS A 127 22.73 -9.30 10.72
C LYS A 127 23.58 -8.75 11.87
N VAL A 128 23.43 -9.26 13.09
CA VAL A 128 24.18 -8.84 14.30
C VAL A 128 25.34 -9.80 14.61
N GLY A 129 25.73 -10.66 13.66
CA GLY A 129 26.83 -11.63 13.79
C GLY A 129 28.04 -11.27 12.93
#